data_AF-A0A918E7N1-F1
#
_entry.id   AF-A0A918E7N1-F1
#
_cell.length_a   1.000
_cell.length_b   1.000
_cell.length_c   1.000
_cell.angle_alpha   90.00
_cell.angle_beta   90.00
_cell.angle_gamma   90.00
#
_symmetry.space_group_name_H-M   'P 1'
#
loop_
_entity.id
_entity.type
_entity.pdbx_description
1 polymer ?
#
loop_
_entity_poly.entity_id
_entity_poly.type
_entity_poly.pdbx_seq_one_letter_code
_entity_poly.pdbx_strand_id
1 'polypeptide(L)'
;MTVTDAPREQRVGGSLSAGVFAVSAVVATVVAGTLTAQEAVPGIPMPGAIVTVGLPVVRVLLDVSAVAVVGLSLLAKLLGFDAPDRTEPVMRRVRPLTVTAAWAWAVCALLTIVLQTAELNPGSVPTLGMIASYVDTVGTGQGLLFSAACALAAAGIGLMAVRFGEKVPAELRIIVALFGLLPIPVTGHAVNSVWHDPIMIMMEVHVMGAAAWTGGLVATVVFVASRRELLAVVLPRFSRLATVCLLMVAMSGLVSGLGTMALTPGVELPGAILTSQYGLLVLTKVTLTVLLVPLAAHIRFRLMPGIRRGEATTVAGWATAELAVMGLAYGVAVAITRAAVG
;
A
#
# COMPACT_ATOMS: atom_id res chain seq x y z
N MET A 1 -2.84 -19.81 -35.83
CA MET A 1 -3.24 -19.27 -34.51
C MET A 1 -2.57 -17.91 -34.37
N THR A 2 -3.24 -16.85 -34.83
CA THR A 2 -2.70 -15.49 -34.82
C THR A 2 -2.78 -14.94 -33.40
N VAL A 3 -1.62 -14.83 -32.73
CA VAL A 3 -1.49 -14.03 -31.52
C VAL A 3 -1.77 -12.59 -31.93
N THR A 4 -3.00 -12.12 -31.76
CA THR A 4 -3.31 -10.69 -31.86
C THR A 4 -2.60 -10.01 -30.70
N ASP A 5 -1.41 -9.47 -30.98
CA ASP A 5 -0.72 -8.58 -30.08
C ASP A 5 -1.66 -7.42 -29.74
N ALA A 6 -1.86 -7.18 -28.43
CA ALA A 6 -2.60 -6.00 -27.99
C ALA A 6 -1.92 -4.74 -28.57
N PRO A 7 -2.69 -3.77 -29.08
CA PRO A 7 -2.12 -2.57 -29.69
C PRO A 7 -1.19 -1.85 -28.70
N ARG A 8 -0.02 -1.40 -29.18
CA ARG A 8 1.07 -0.79 -28.38
C ARG A 8 0.57 0.30 -27.43
N GLU A 9 -0.43 1.08 -27.82
CA GLU A 9 -1.04 2.14 -27.01
C GLU A 9 -1.63 1.63 -25.67
N GLN A 10 -2.21 0.43 -25.64
CA GLN A 10 -2.79 -0.13 -24.41
C GLN A 10 -1.74 -0.67 -23.44
N ARG A 11 -0.59 -1.14 -23.94
CA ARG A 11 0.56 -1.51 -23.06
C ARG A 11 1.20 -0.27 -22.43
N VAL A 12 1.26 0.82 -23.18
CA VAL A 12 1.77 2.12 -22.69
C VAL A 12 0.86 2.64 -21.58
N GLY A 13 -0.47 2.50 -21.70
CA GLY A 13 -1.43 2.91 -20.66
C GLY A 13 -1.25 2.21 -19.30
N GLY A 14 -0.99 0.90 -19.28
CA GLY A 14 -0.76 0.16 -18.03
C GLY A 14 0.55 0.55 -17.35
N SER A 15 1.65 0.66 -18.12
CA SER A 15 2.95 1.11 -17.59
C SER A 15 2.88 2.56 -17.10
N LEU A 16 2.12 3.42 -17.78
CA LEU A 16 1.84 4.78 -17.35
C LEU A 16 1.06 4.80 -16.03
N SER A 17 0.04 3.96 -15.85
CA SER A 17 -0.74 3.94 -14.60
C SER A 17 0.07 3.53 -13.37
N ALA A 18 0.97 2.54 -13.53
CA ALA A 18 1.87 2.12 -12.46
C ALA A 18 2.92 3.20 -12.18
N GLY A 19 3.44 3.83 -13.23
CA GLY A 19 4.36 4.97 -13.12
C GLY A 19 3.72 6.18 -12.45
N VAL A 20 2.48 6.53 -12.79
CA VAL A 20 1.73 7.63 -12.17
C VAL A 20 1.52 7.35 -10.69
N PHE A 21 1.07 6.17 -10.29
CA PHE A 21 0.93 5.84 -8.88
C PHE A 21 2.26 5.93 -8.12
N ALA A 22 3.32 5.31 -8.65
CA ALA A 22 4.64 5.32 -8.02
C ALA A 22 5.21 6.74 -7.91
N VAL A 23 5.11 7.54 -8.97
CA VAL A 23 5.56 8.95 -8.98
C VAL A 23 4.71 9.78 -8.02
N SER A 24 3.39 9.59 -7.99
CA SER A 24 2.50 10.33 -7.07
C SER A 24 2.84 10.02 -5.62
N ALA A 25 3.06 8.75 -5.28
CA ALA A 25 3.45 8.32 -3.94
C ALA A 25 4.82 8.89 -3.55
N VAL A 26 5.83 8.78 -4.43
CA VAL A 26 7.17 9.32 -4.18
C VAL A 26 7.13 10.84 -4.03
N VAL A 27 6.50 11.55 -4.97
CA VAL A 27 6.39 13.02 -4.93
C VAL A 27 5.69 13.45 -3.66
N ALA A 28 4.58 12.81 -3.29
CA ALA A 28 3.84 13.24 -2.13
C ALA A 28 4.57 12.92 -0.81
N THR A 29 5.34 11.83 -0.73
CA THR A 29 6.21 11.57 0.42
C THR A 29 7.41 12.51 0.50
N VAL A 30 8.01 12.88 -0.63
CA VAL A 30 9.11 13.87 -0.68
C VAL A 30 8.59 15.24 -0.26
N VAL A 31 7.46 15.69 -0.82
CA VAL A 31 6.81 16.96 -0.46
C VAL A 31 6.43 16.98 1.01
N ALA A 32 5.78 15.91 1.50
CA ALA A 32 5.50 15.71 2.93
C ALA A 32 6.76 15.88 3.78
N GLY A 33 7.84 15.15 3.44
CA GLY A 33 9.10 15.20 4.18
C GLY A 33 9.79 16.56 4.16
N THR A 34 9.66 17.32 3.07
CA THR A 34 10.20 18.69 2.99
C THR A 34 9.39 19.71 3.76
N LEU A 35 8.06 19.55 3.81
CA LEU A 35 7.15 20.48 4.51
C LEU A 35 7.14 20.25 6.03
N THR A 36 7.54 19.07 6.48
CA THR A 36 7.57 18.68 7.91
C THR A 36 9.01 18.43 8.40
N ALA A 37 10.01 19.06 7.77
CA ALA A 37 11.39 18.91 8.21
C ALA A 37 11.49 19.39 9.67
N GLN A 38 12.04 18.55 10.55
CA GLN A 38 12.16 18.90 11.96
C GLN A 38 13.12 20.09 12.10
N GLU A 39 12.65 21.15 12.76
CA GLU A 39 13.53 22.27 13.13
C GLU A 39 14.61 21.75 14.10
N ALA A 40 15.86 22.16 13.86
CA ALA A 40 16.97 21.74 14.68
C ALA A 40 16.79 22.28 16.10
N VAL A 41 16.52 21.38 17.05
CA VAL A 41 16.50 21.73 18.48
C VAL A 41 17.95 21.94 18.93
N PRO A 42 18.30 23.12 19.50
CA PRO A 42 19.65 23.39 19.96
C PRO A 42 20.11 22.35 20.99
N GLY A 43 21.22 21.67 20.72
CA GLY A 43 21.84 20.70 21.63
C GLY A 43 21.56 19.22 21.33
N ILE A 44 20.68 18.90 20.38
CA ILE A 44 20.45 17.52 19.93
C ILE A 44 21.23 17.28 18.62
N PRO A 45 22.12 16.27 18.55
CA PRO A 45 22.80 15.93 17.31
C PRO A 45 21.78 15.46 16.26
N MET A 46 21.70 16.16 15.13
CA MET A 46 20.79 15.78 14.05
C MET A 46 21.33 14.57 13.28
N PRO A 47 20.44 13.66 12.82
CA PRO A 47 20.83 12.61 11.88
C PRO A 47 21.49 13.19 10.62
N GLY A 48 22.47 12.49 10.06
CA GLY A 48 23.11 12.92 8.82
C GLY A 48 22.14 12.95 7.64
N ALA A 49 22.39 13.80 6.64
CA ALA A 49 21.50 14.02 5.49
C ALA A 49 21.10 12.71 4.75
N ILE A 50 22.00 11.72 4.72
CA ILE A 50 21.74 10.39 4.14
C ILE A 50 20.59 9.68 4.87
N VAL A 51 20.51 9.79 6.20
CA VAL A 51 19.45 9.15 7.00
C VAL A 51 18.15 9.92 6.83
N THR A 52 18.19 11.26 6.92
CA THR A 52 17.01 12.13 6.83
C THR A 52 16.28 12.01 5.49
N VAL A 53 17.03 11.91 4.37
CA VAL A 53 16.46 11.75 3.02
C VAL A 53 16.28 10.29 2.66
N GLY A 54 17.21 9.42 3.05
CA GLY A 54 17.20 8.00 2.69
C GLY A 54 16.05 7.24 3.36
N LEU A 55 15.74 7.53 4.62
CA LEU A 55 14.71 6.80 5.37
C LEU A 55 13.30 6.94 4.72
N PRO A 56 12.80 8.15 4.37
CA PRO A 56 11.54 8.29 3.64
C PRO A 56 11.54 7.55 2.31
N VAL A 57 12.64 7.63 1.54
CA VAL A 57 12.74 6.99 0.22
C VAL A 57 12.66 5.48 0.34
N VAL A 58 13.46 4.88 1.24
CA VAL A 58 13.46 3.43 1.47
C VAL A 58 12.09 2.97 1.99
N ARG A 59 11.43 3.78 2.82
CA ARG A 59 10.09 3.46 3.32
C ARG A 59 9.02 3.43 2.21
N VAL A 60 9.05 4.39 1.29
CA VAL A 60 8.15 4.36 0.11
C VAL A 60 8.44 3.14 -0.76
N LEU A 61 9.71 2.83 -0.99
CA LEU A 61 10.10 1.64 -1.76
C LEU A 61 9.63 0.34 -1.10
N LEU A 62 9.70 0.26 0.24
CA LEU A 62 9.15 -0.84 1.04
C LEU A 62 7.65 -0.98 0.78
N ASP A 63 6.88 0.10 0.98
CA ASP A 63 5.42 0.09 0.86
C ASP A 63 4.98 -0.23 -0.57
N VAL A 64 5.61 0.36 -1.58
CA VAL A 64 5.33 0.07 -3.01
C VAL A 64 5.63 -1.39 -3.32
N SER A 65 6.74 -1.93 -2.83
CA SER A 65 7.12 -3.33 -3.05
C SER A 65 6.13 -4.28 -2.39
N ALA A 66 5.71 -4.01 -1.15
CA ALA A 66 4.74 -4.82 -0.43
C ALA A 66 3.36 -4.80 -1.12
N VAL A 67 2.87 -3.62 -1.52
CA VAL A 67 1.62 -3.45 -2.29
C VAL A 67 1.70 -4.20 -3.63
N ALA A 68 2.85 -4.16 -4.31
CA ALA A 68 3.05 -4.91 -5.54
C ALA A 68 2.97 -6.43 -5.30
N VAL A 69 3.59 -6.97 -4.24
CA VAL A 69 3.51 -8.40 -3.90
C VAL A 69 2.06 -8.82 -3.64
N VAL A 70 1.31 -8.04 -2.85
CA VAL A 70 -0.11 -8.30 -2.58
C VAL A 70 -0.92 -8.28 -3.87
N GLY A 71 -0.77 -7.23 -4.68
CA GLY A 71 -1.50 -7.05 -5.93
C GLY A 71 -1.25 -8.15 -6.96
N LEU A 72 0.01 -8.50 -7.19
CA LEU A 72 0.39 -9.57 -8.11
C LEU A 72 -0.07 -10.95 -7.63
N SER A 73 -0.09 -11.17 -6.31
CA SER A 73 -0.61 -12.41 -5.71
C SER A 73 -2.13 -12.51 -5.84
N LEU A 74 -2.85 -11.39 -5.62
CA LEU A 74 -4.30 -11.31 -5.84
C LEU A 74 -4.67 -11.55 -7.29
N LEU A 75 -3.87 -11.06 -8.24
CA LEU A 75 -4.13 -11.23 -9.66
C LEU A 75 -4.21 -12.70 -10.09
N ALA A 76 -3.36 -13.57 -9.52
CA ALA A 76 -3.41 -15.00 -9.76
C ALA A 76 -4.78 -15.60 -9.36
N LYS A 77 -5.29 -15.22 -8.19
CA LYS A 77 -6.61 -15.63 -7.72
C LYS A 77 -7.76 -15.06 -8.55
N LEU A 78 -7.64 -13.80 -8.98
CA LEU A 78 -8.69 -13.13 -9.76
C LEU A 78 -8.84 -13.71 -11.17
N LEU A 79 -7.73 -14.06 -11.83
CA LEU A 79 -7.75 -14.73 -13.13
C LEU A 79 -8.40 -16.11 -13.03
N GLY A 80 -8.17 -16.82 -11.93
CA GLY A 80 -8.70 -18.15 -11.70
C GLY A 80 -8.03 -19.21 -12.59
N PHE A 81 -8.43 -20.46 -12.37
CA PHE A 81 -7.80 -21.63 -12.98
C PHE A 81 -8.64 -22.25 -14.10
N ASP A 82 -9.77 -21.63 -14.43
CA ASP A 82 -10.79 -22.19 -15.34
C ASP A 82 -10.33 -22.21 -16.81
N ALA A 83 -9.37 -21.37 -17.20
CA ALA A 83 -8.90 -21.22 -18.58
C ALA A 83 -7.36 -21.06 -18.68
N PRO A 84 -6.58 -22.12 -18.37
CA PRO A 84 -5.11 -22.05 -18.25
C PRO A 84 -4.41 -21.54 -19.52
N ASP A 85 -4.93 -21.86 -20.71
CA ASP A 85 -4.34 -21.42 -21.98
C ASP A 85 -4.32 -19.89 -22.14
N ARG A 86 -5.27 -19.20 -21.52
CA ARG A 86 -5.39 -17.73 -21.59
C ARG A 86 -4.74 -17.03 -20.40
N THR A 87 -4.72 -17.67 -19.22
CA THR A 87 -4.18 -17.09 -17.99
C THR A 87 -2.66 -17.31 -17.85
N GLU A 88 -2.13 -18.45 -18.30
CA GLU A 88 -0.71 -18.80 -18.17
C GLU A 88 0.26 -17.82 -18.87
N PRO A 89 -0.03 -17.27 -20.07
CA PRO A 89 0.83 -16.26 -20.69
C PRO A 89 0.98 -14.98 -19.86
N VAL A 90 -0.02 -14.64 -19.04
CA VAL A 90 0.03 -13.52 -18.11
C VAL A 90 0.79 -13.93 -16.85
N MET A 91 0.48 -15.09 -16.28
CA MET A 91 1.12 -15.60 -15.06
C MET A 91 2.61 -15.87 -15.21
N ARG A 92 3.08 -16.29 -16.38
CA ARG A 92 4.52 -16.42 -16.67
C ARG A 92 5.29 -15.10 -16.52
N ARG A 93 4.65 -13.96 -16.73
CA ARG A 93 5.26 -12.63 -16.52
C ARG A 93 5.09 -12.13 -15.10
N VAL A 94 3.93 -12.41 -14.50
CA VAL A 94 3.59 -11.93 -13.15
C VAL A 94 4.40 -12.64 -12.07
N ARG A 95 4.56 -13.97 -12.14
CA ARG A 95 5.28 -14.76 -11.13
C ARG A 95 6.72 -14.28 -10.86
N PRO A 96 7.60 -14.08 -11.86
CA PRO A 96 8.95 -13.58 -11.59
C PRO A 96 8.94 -12.14 -11.05
N LEU A 97 8.00 -11.30 -11.49
CA LEU A 97 7.86 -9.94 -10.95
C LEU A 97 7.45 -9.94 -9.48
N THR A 98 6.57 -10.86 -9.06
CA THR A 98 6.21 -11.05 -7.65
C THR A 98 7.45 -11.41 -6.82
N VAL A 99 8.32 -12.28 -7.33
CA VAL A 99 9.58 -12.66 -6.66
C VAL A 99 10.51 -11.45 -6.53
N THR A 100 10.71 -10.68 -7.60
CA THR A 100 11.56 -9.48 -7.54
C THR A 100 11.01 -8.43 -6.58
N ALA A 101 9.69 -8.23 -6.55
CA ALA A 101 9.05 -7.32 -5.62
C ALA A 101 9.17 -7.79 -4.16
N ALA A 102 9.08 -9.10 -3.91
CA ALA A 102 9.24 -9.68 -2.58
C ALA A 102 10.69 -9.53 -2.07
N TRP A 103 11.69 -9.71 -2.94
CA TRP A 103 13.08 -9.41 -2.60
C TRP A 103 13.31 -7.92 -2.34
N ALA A 104 12.77 -7.04 -3.19
CA ALA A 104 12.86 -5.60 -2.99
C ALA A 104 12.23 -5.18 -1.66
N TRP A 105 11.07 -5.76 -1.31
CA TRP A 105 10.41 -5.56 -0.02
C TRP A 105 11.31 -6.00 1.15
N ALA A 106 11.86 -7.22 1.11
CA ALA A 106 12.76 -7.71 2.16
C ALA A 106 14.00 -6.81 2.33
N VAL A 107 14.65 -6.42 1.24
CA VAL A 107 15.82 -5.54 1.26
C VAL A 107 15.46 -4.16 1.82
N CYS A 108 14.35 -3.56 1.38
CA CYS A 108 13.92 -2.26 1.89
C CYS A 108 13.55 -2.32 3.38
N ALA A 109 12.94 -3.41 3.86
CA ALA A 109 12.67 -3.61 5.28
C ALA A 109 13.95 -3.66 6.11
N LEU A 110 14.96 -4.42 5.68
CA LEU A 110 16.25 -4.49 6.36
C LEU A 110 17.02 -3.15 6.30
N LEU A 111 17.00 -2.46 5.16
CA LEU A 111 17.59 -1.13 5.02
C LEU A 111 16.90 -0.10 5.94
N THR A 112 15.58 -0.20 6.10
CA THR A 112 14.82 0.66 7.02
C THR A 112 15.30 0.45 8.45
N ILE A 113 15.51 -0.79 8.89
CA ILE A 113 16.06 -1.11 10.24
C ILE A 113 17.43 -0.46 10.43
N VAL A 114 18.32 -0.57 9.44
CA VAL A 114 19.67 0.02 9.50
C VAL A 114 19.61 1.55 9.59
N LEU A 115 18.77 2.19 8.76
CA LEU A 115 18.62 3.64 8.74
C LEU A 115 17.96 4.17 10.03
N GLN A 116 16.97 3.47 10.59
CA GLN A 116 16.37 3.84 11.88
C GLN A 116 17.35 3.66 13.04
N THR A 117 18.19 2.62 12.99
CA THR A 117 19.27 2.45 13.97
C THR A 117 20.28 3.62 13.89
N ALA A 118 20.59 4.09 12.68
CA ALA A 118 21.45 5.26 12.45
C ALA A 118 20.80 6.56 12.92
N GLU A 119 19.47 6.69 12.78
CA GLU A 119 18.69 7.84 13.26
C GLU A 119 18.74 7.95 14.79
N LEU A 120 18.67 6.81 15.49
CA LEU A 120 18.76 6.76 16.95
C LEU A 120 20.18 6.95 17.50
N ASN A 121 21.22 6.77 16.67
CA ASN A 121 22.61 6.91 17.07
C ASN A 121 23.36 7.91 16.16
N PRO A 122 22.99 9.20 16.16
CA PRO A 122 23.60 10.20 15.29
C PRO A 122 25.13 10.26 15.47
N GLY A 123 25.87 10.25 14.35
CA GLY A 123 27.34 10.38 14.34
C GLY A 123 28.13 9.07 14.45
N SER A 124 27.46 7.92 14.56
CA SER A 124 28.10 6.60 14.53
C SER A 124 27.63 5.76 13.34
N VAL A 125 28.52 4.90 12.81
CA VAL A 125 28.13 3.90 11.80
C VAL A 125 27.38 2.77 12.53
N PRO A 126 26.16 2.39 12.13
CA PRO A 126 25.42 1.31 12.77
C PRO A 126 26.21 0.01 12.78
N THR A 127 26.54 -0.49 13.97
CA THR A 127 27.17 -1.80 14.13
C THR A 127 26.11 -2.90 14.20
N LEU A 128 26.49 -4.15 13.93
CA LEU A 128 25.58 -5.29 14.08
C LEU A 128 25.01 -5.41 15.50
N GLY A 129 25.80 -5.04 16.52
CA GLY A 129 25.33 -5.00 17.92
C GLY A 129 24.24 -3.95 18.15
N MET A 130 24.38 -2.76 17.58
CA MET A 130 23.37 -1.69 17.65
C MET A 130 22.07 -2.07 16.93
N ILE A 131 22.19 -2.74 15.79
CA ILE A 131 21.03 -3.22 15.03
C ILE A 131 20.30 -4.32 15.82
N ALA A 132 21.04 -5.26 16.41
CA ALA A 132 20.47 -6.31 17.24
C ALA A 132 19.77 -5.72 18.47
N SER A 133 20.39 -4.74 19.15
CA SER A 133 19.74 -4.05 20.27
C SER A 133 18.49 -3.31 19.83
N TYR A 134 18.52 -2.62 18.68
CA TYR A 134 17.34 -1.92 18.17
C TYR A 134 16.17 -2.87 17.92
N VAL A 135 16.43 -4.01 17.28
CA VAL A 135 15.42 -5.03 17.05
C VAL A 135 14.91 -5.63 18.36
N ASP A 136 15.76 -5.79 19.38
CA ASP A 136 15.33 -6.38 20.65
C ASP A 136 14.52 -5.38 21.50
N THR A 137 14.91 -4.11 21.52
CA THR A 137 14.36 -3.11 22.44
C THR A 137 13.24 -2.25 21.84
N VAL A 138 13.13 -2.17 20.51
CA VAL A 138 12.17 -1.29 19.84
C VAL A 138 11.15 -2.11 19.05
N GLY A 139 9.87 -1.94 19.38
CA GLY A 139 8.77 -2.65 18.69
C GLY A 139 8.78 -2.44 17.17
N THR A 140 9.20 -1.26 16.69
CA THR A 140 9.40 -0.98 15.25
C THR A 140 10.43 -1.89 14.60
N GLY A 141 11.54 -2.17 15.28
CA GLY A 141 12.57 -3.09 14.79
C GLY A 141 12.06 -4.52 14.69
N GLN A 142 11.34 -5.00 15.71
CA GLN A 142 10.71 -6.32 15.71
C GLN A 142 9.71 -6.47 14.56
N GLY A 143 8.86 -5.46 14.36
CA GLY A 143 7.85 -5.48 13.32
C GLY A 143 8.46 -5.47 11.90
N LEU A 144 9.48 -4.66 11.66
CA LEU A 144 10.18 -4.65 10.38
C LEU A 144 10.93 -5.95 10.11
N LEU A 145 11.52 -6.58 11.14
CA LEU A 145 12.18 -7.86 10.99
C LEU A 145 11.16 -8.97 10.65
N PHE A 146 10.00 -8.96 11.30
CA PHE A 146 8.90 -9.85 10.98
C PHE A 146 8.41 -9.65 9.54
N SER A 147 8.22 -8.39 9.13
CA SER A 147 7.85 -8.03 7.76
C SER A 147 8.87 -8.54 6.73
N ALA A 148 10.16 -8.38 7.02
CA ALA A 148 11.24 -8.90 6.18
C ALA A 148 11.21 -10.43 6.09
N ALA A 149 10.96 -11.14 7.19
CA ALA A 149 10.82 -12.59 7.21
C ALA A 149 9.64 -13.07 6.34
N CYS A 150 8.48 -12.41 6.45
CA CYS A 150 7.33 -12.68 5.59
C CYS A 150 7.61 -12.37 4.11
N ALA A 151 8.34 -11.29 3.81
CA ALA A 151 8.75 -10.94 2.45
C ALA A 151 9.67 -12.01 1.85
N LEU A 152 10.62 -12.53 2.63
CA LEU A 152 11.47 -13.65 2.21
C LEU A 152 10.67 -14.94 2.00
N ALA A 153 9.70 -15.23 2.88
CA ALA A 153 8.78 -16.36 2.70
C ALA A 153 7.95 -16.18 1.41
N ALA A 154 7.44 -14.98 1.13
CA ALA A 154 6.73 -14.66 -0.10
C ALA A 154 7.62 -14.82 -1.34
N ALA A 155 8.90 -14.44 -1.26
CA ALA A 155 9.88 -14.67 -2.33
C ALA A 155 10.11 -16.18 -2.57
N GLY A 156 10.26 -16.96 -1.50
CA GLY A 156 10.40 -18.42 -1.57
C GLY A 156 9.18 -19.10 -2.19
N ILE A 157 7.97 -18.76 -1.74
CA ILE A 157 6.72 -19.27 -2.32
C ILE A 157 6.56 -18.81 -3.78
N GLY A 158 6.95 -17.57 -4.09
CA GLY A 158 6.97 -17.04 -5.45
C GLY A 158 7.91 -17.83 -6.37
N LEU A 159 9.12 -18.17 -5.90
CA LEU A 159 10.06 -19.02 -6.64
C LEU A 159 9.47 -20.42 -6.88
N MET A 160 8.77 -20.99 -5.89
CA MET A 160 8.04 -22.23 -6.08
C MET A 160 6.92 -22.09 -7.11
N ALA A 161 6.20 -20.96 -7.14
CA ALA A 161 5.18 -20.70 -8.15
C ALA A 161 5.78 -20.52 -9.56
N VAL A 162 6.97 -19.91 -9.69
CA VAL A 162 7.71 -19.84 -10.95
C VAL A 162 8.08 -21.25 -11.44
N ARG A 163 8.54 -22.13 -10.54
CA ARG A 163 9.02 -23.47 -10.87
C ARG A 163 7.90 -24.49 -11.10
N PHE A 164 6.84 -24.44 -10.29
CA PHE A 164 5.78 -25.45 -10.24
C PHE A 164 4.43 -24.95 -10.77
N GLY A 165 4.35 -23.68 -11.19
CA GLY A 165 3.14 -23.08 -11.72
C GLY A 165 2.02 -22.96 -10.69
N GLU A 166 0.80 -23.29 -11.09
CA GLU A 166 -0.39 -23.18 -10.24
C GLU A 166 -0.56 -24.31 -9.21
N LYS A 167 0.42 -25.20 -9.07
CA LYS A 167 0.44 -26.18 -7.96
C LYS A 167 0.63 -25.51 -6.60
N VAL A 168 1.13 -24.28 -6.56
CA VAL A 168 1.27 -23.48 -5.34
C VAL A 168 -0.02 -22.69 -5.12
N PRO A 169 -0.75 -22.87 -4.00
CA PRO A 169 -2.00 -22.15 -3.75
C PRO A 169 -1.81 -20.63 -3.79
N ALA A 170 -2.67 -19.92 -4.54
CA ALA A 170 -2.65 -18.46 -4.60
C ALA A 170 -3.04 -17.84 -3.24
N GLU A 171 -3.93 -18.52 -2.49
CA GLU A 171 -4.33 -18.18 -1.13
C GLU A 171 -3.12 -18.05 -0.20
N LEU A 172 -2.19 -19.01 -0.25
CA LEU A 172 -0.99 -19.00 0.59
C LEU A 172 -0.13 -17.76 0.31
N ARG A 173 0.04 -17.39 -0.97
CA ARG A 173 0.80 -16.20 -1.38
C ARG A 173 0.16 -14.92 -0.83
N ILE A 174 -1.17 -14.81 -0.94
CA ILE A 174 -1.93 -13.66 -0.44
C ILE A 174 -1.84 -13.57 1.08
N ILE A 175 -2.05 -14.69 1.79
CA ILE A 175 -2.01 -14.72 3.25
C ILE A 175 -0.64 -14.29 3.75
N VAL A 176 0.45 -14.85 3.22
CA VAL A 176 1.82 -14.49 3.64
C VAL A 176 2.13 -13.02 3.35
N ALA A 177 1.69 -12.50 2.19
CA ALA A 177 1.89 -11.09 1.84
C ALA A 177 1.11 -10.14 2.75
N LEU A 178 -0.15 -10.47 3.08
CA LEU A 178 -0.95 -9.67 4.02
C LEU A 178 -0.41 -9.78 5.46
N PHE A 179 0.07 -10.95 5.87
CA PHE A 179 0.63 -11.17 7.20
C PHE A 179 1.92 -10.35 7.40
N GLY A 180 2.75 -10.22 6.36
CA GLY A 180 3.94 -9.37 6.40
C GLY A 180 3.65 -7.87 6.51
N LEU A 181 2.43 -7.42 6.22
CA LEU A 181 1.99 -6.03 6.39
C LEU A 181 1.49 -5.72 7.82
N LEU A 182 1.13 -6.74 8.60
CA LEU A 182 0.59 -6.59 9.97
C LEU A 182 1.50 -5.81 10.92
N PRO A 183 2.82 -5.99 10.95
CA PRO A 183 3.63 -5.36 12.00
C PRO A 183 3.93 -3.88 11.76
N ILE A 184 3.64 -3.36 10.58
CA ILE A 184 4.06 -2.02 10.16
C ILE A 184 3.41 -0.92 11.02
N PRO A 185 2.13 -1.04 11.46
CA PRO A 185 1.48 -0.04 12.31
C PRO A 185 1.59 -0.28 13.83
N VAL A 186 2.04 -1.46 14.29
CA VAL A 186 1.99 -1.90 15.71
C VAL A 186 3.07 -1.26 16.60
N THR A 187 3.71 -0.17 16.14
CA THR A 187 5.04 0.21 16.60
C THR A 187 5.08 1.49 17.45
N GLY A 188 3.93 1.98 17.90
CA GLY A 188 3.81 3.14 18.78
C GLY A 188 3.79 2.78 20.27
N HIS A 189 4.82 3.18 21.03
CA HIS A 189 4.93 2.97 22.48
C HIS A 189 4.09 3.95 23.36
N ALA A 190 2.97 4.46 22.89
CA ALA A 190 2.15 5.39 23.68
C ALA A 190 0.67 5.14 23.43
N VAL A 191 -0.05 4.47 24.34
CA VAL A 191 -0.74 5.02 25.52
C VAL A 191 -1.46 3.83 26.18
N ASN A 192 -1.26 3.60 27.47
CA ASN A 192 -2.01 2.62 28.27
C ASN A 192 -3.50 3.04 28.36
N SER A 193 -4.29 2.71 27.32
CA SER A 193 -5.70 3.05 27.25
C SER A 193 -6.50 1.87 26.69
N VAL A 194 -7.73 1.69 27.18
CA VAL A 194 -8.70 0.66 26.73
C VAL A 194 -8.95 0.70 25.21
N TRP A 195 -8.59 1.80 24.54
CA TRP A 195 -8.75 2.02 23.10
C TRP A 195 -7.53 1.65 22.25
N HIS A 196 -6.41 1.25 22.86
CA HIS A 196 -5.18 0.92 22.13
C HIS A 196 -5.35 -0.27 21.17
N ASP A 197 -5.83 -1.41 21.69
CA ASP A 197 -5.93 -2.65 20.89
C ASP A 197 -6.93 -2.52 19.72
N PRO A 198 -8.14 -1.94 19.91
CA PRO A 198 -9.06 -1.72 18.80
C PRO A 198 -8.50 -0.78 17.73
N ILE A 199 -7.77 0.28 18.11
CA ILE A 199 -7.20 1.25 17.15
C ILE A 199 -6.09 0.59 16.32
N MET A 200 -5.23 -0.23 16.95
CA MET A 200 -4.18 -0.96 16.22
C MET A 200 -4.77 -1.95 15.22
N ILE A 201 -5.74 -2.77 15.63
CA ILE A 201 -6.40 -3.74 14.75
C ILE A 201 -7.08 -3.02 13.57
N MET A 202 -7.73 -1.88 13.81
CA MET A 202 -8.35 -1.11 12.73
C MET A 202 -7.33 -0.52 11.76
N MET A 203 -6.15 -0.12 12.24
CA MET A 203 -5.07 0.37 11.37
C MET A 203 -4.48 -0.76 10.52
N GLU A 204 -4.32 -1.96 11.06
CA GLU A 204 -3.91 -3.14 10.29
C GLU A 204 -4.93 -3.47 9.20
N VAL A 205 -6.22 -3.50 9.55
CA VAL A 205 -7.32 -3.72 8.60
C VAL A 205 -7.34 -2.65 7.51
N HIS A 206 -7.05 -1.39 7.87
CA HIS A 206 -6.93 -0.29 6.92
C HIS A 206 -5.81 -0.55 5.90
N VAL A 207 -4.60 -0.89 6.37
CA VAL A 207 -3.43 -1.12 5.52
C VAL A 207 -3.65 -2.34 4.63
N MET A 208 -4.17 -3.45 5.17
CA MET A 208 -4.50 -4.64 4.39
C MET A 208 -5.53 -4.34 3.30
N GLY A 209 -6.61 -3.62 3.65
CA GLY A 209 -7.65 -3.22 2.70
C GLY A 209 -7.12 -2.30 1.60
N ALA A 210 -6.33 -1.28 1.98
CA ALA A 210 -5.73 -0.33 1.06
C ALA A 210 -4.72 -1.00 0.12
N ALA A 211 -3.84 -1.87 0.63
CA ALA A 211 -2.86 -2.60 -0.16
C ALA A 211 -3.51 -3.59 -1.14
N ALA A 212 -4.53 -4.33 -0.69
CA ALA A 212 -5.27 -5.26 -1.54
C ALA A 212 -6.01 -4.53 -2.68
N TRP A 213 -6.59 -3.36 -2.38
CA TRP A 213 -7.31 -2.56 -3.36
C TRP A 213 -6.37 -1.89 -4.36
N THR A 214 -5.39 -1.11 -3.88
CA THR A 214 -4.42 -0.39 -4.73
C THR A 214 -3.59 -1.36 -5.56
N GLY A 215 -2.97 -2.36 -4.92
CA GLY A 215 -2.14 -3.35 -5.59
C GLY A 215 -2.92 -4.19 -6.58
N GLY A 216 -4.12 -4.63 -6.22
CA GLY A 216 -4.98 -5.40 -7.11
C GLY A 216 -5.47 -4.59 -8.31
N LEU A 217 -5.75 -3.30 -8.14
CA LEU A 217 -6.12 -2.39 -9.24
C LEU A 217 -4.95 -2.19 -10.19
N VAL A 218 -3.76 -1.84 -9.67
CA VAL A 218 -2.53 -1.69 -10.48
C VAL A 218 -2.25 -2.97 -11.26
N ALA A 219 -2.26 -4.12 -10.60
CA ALA A 219 -2.00 -5.40 -11.25
C ALA A 219 -3.03 -5.71 -12.35
N THR A 220 -4.31 -5.43 -12.11
CA THR A 220 -5.37 -5.62 -13.11
C THR A 220 -5.19 -4.68 -14.31
N VAL A 221 -4.88 -3.40 -14.07
CA VAL A 221 -4.68 -2.42 -15.16
C VAL A 221 -3.46 -2.76 -15.99
N VAL A 222 -2.33 -3.08 -15.35
CA VAL A 222 -1.06 -3.37 -16.03
C VAL A 222 -1.14 -4.64 -16.87
N PHE A 223 -1.70 -5.73 -16.31
CA PHE A 223 -1.60 -7.06 -16.92
C PHE A 223 -2.86 -7.51 -17.65
N VAL A 224 -4.04 -6.98 -17.30
CA VAL A 224 -5.33 -7.49 -17.77
C VAL A 224 -6.12 -6.47 -18.59
N ALA A 225 -5.97 -5.15 -18.38
CA ALA A 225 -6.79 -4.16 -19.09
C ALA A 225 -6.65 -4.20 -20.62
N SER A 226 -5.50 -4.66 -21.14
CA SER A 226 -5.27 -4.84 -22.58
C SER A 226 -5.96 -6.09 -23.17
N ARG A 227 -6.49 -6.99 -22.33
CA ARG A 227 -7.08 -8.27 -22.74
C ARG A 227 -8.56 -8.31 -22.34
N ARG A 228 -9.44 -7.91 -23.26
CA ARG A 228 -10.89 -7.75 -23.00
C ARG A 228 -11.56 -8.98 -22.39
N GLU A 229 -11.20 -10.16 -22.88
CA GLU A 229 -11.77 -11.43 -22.41
C GLU A 229 -11.41 -11.73 -20.95
N LEU A 230 -10.14 -11.54 -20.58
CA LEU A 230 -9.68 -11.71 -19.20
C LEU A 230 -10.24 -10.59 -18.30
N LEU A 231 -10.35 -9.37 -18.82
CA LEU A 231 -10.93 -8.24 -18.10
C LEU A 231 -12.40 -8.49 -17.74
N ALA A 232 -13.17 -9.11 -18.64
CA ALA A 232 -14.57 -9.46 -18.39
C ALA A 232 -14.74 -10.48 -17.24
N VAL A 233 -13.72 -11.33 -16.99
CA VAL A 233 -13.70 -12.29 -15.88
C VAL A 233 -13.15 -11.68 -14.59
N VAL A 234 -12.05 -10.94 -14.69
CA VAL A 234 -11.33 -10.36 -13.54
C VAL A 234 -12.09 -9.20 -12.93
N LEU A 235 -12.65 -8.31 -13.75
CA LEU A 235 -13.25 -7.06 -13.27
C LEU A 235 -14.45 -7.27 -12.32
N PRO A 236 -15.39 -8.21 -12.57
CA PRO A 236 -16.46 -8.50 -11.61
C PRO A 236 -15.95 -9.05 -10.27
N ARG A 237 -14.92 -9.93 -10.31
CA ARG A 237 -14.28 -10.48 -9.11
C ARG A 237 -13.56 -9.39 -8.33
N PHE A 238 -12.80 -8.54 -9.04
CA PHE A 238 -12.09 -7.41 -8.46
C PHE A 238 -13.05 -6.37 -7.87
N SER A 239 -14.18 -6.07 -8.53
CA SER A 239 -15.16 -5.11 -8.01
C SER A 239 -15.80 -5.54 -6.69
N ARG A 240 -16.04 -6.85 -6.50
CA ARG A 240 -16.48 -7.37 -5.20
C ARG A 240 -15.41 -7.15 -4.13
N LEU A 241 -14.16 -7.50 -4.43
CA LEU A 241 -13.03 -7.28 -3.53
C LEU A 241 -12.86 -5.79 -3.20
N ALA A 242 -12.89 -4.92 -4.20
CA ALA A 242 -12.79 -3.47 -4.04
C ALA A 242 -13.91 -2.90 -3.15
N THR A 243 -15.14 -3.43 -3.25
CA THR A 243 -16.23 -3.02 -2.36
C THR A 243 -15.95 -3.39 -0.91
N VAL A 244 -15.43 -4.60 -0.65
CA VAL A 244 -15.07 -5.04 0.70
C VAL A 244 -13.88 -4.22 1.23
N CYS A 245 -12.86 -3.98 0.41
CA CYS A 245 -11.73 -3.12 0.77
C CYS A 245 -12.17 -1.69 1.09
N LEU A 246 -13.04 -1.09 0.27
CA LEU A 246 -13.59 0.24 0.51
C LEU A 246 -14.33 0.31 1.84
N LEU A 247 -15.16 -0.70 2.15
CA LEU A 247 -15.84 -0.78 3.45
C LEU A 247 -14.86 -0.92 4.61
N MET A 248 -13.85 -1.78 4.51
CA MET A 248 -12.82 -1.95 5.54
C MET A 248 -12.04 -0.65 5.78
N VAL A 249 -11.62 0.02 4.71
CA VAL A 249 -10.88 1.29 4.75
C VAL A 249 -11.74 2.43 5.30
N ALA A 250 -13.01 2.49 4.93
CA ALA A 250 -13.95 3.48 5.44
C ALA A 250 -14.27 3.26 6.93
N MET A 251 -14.56 2.02 7.33
CA MET A 251 -14.84 1.67 8.72
C MET A 251 -13.64 1.91 9.63
N SER A 252 -12.44 1.49 9.22
CA SER A 252 -11.21 1.77 9.97
C SER A 252 -10.95 3.28 10.07
N GLY A 253 -11.17 4.04 8.99
CA GLY A 253 -11.08 5.51 9.02
C GLY A 253 -12.07 6.15 9.99
N LEU A 254 -13.30 5.65 10.05
CA LEU A 254 -14.33 6.13 10.97
C LEU A 254 -13.98 5.82 12.43
N VAL A 255 -13.53 4.59 12.73
CA VAL A 255 -13.14 4.20 14.09
C VAL A 255 -11.92 4.97 14.55
N SER A 256 -10.89 5.15 13.70
CA SER A 256 -9.75 5.99 14.05
C SER A 256 -10.17 7.45 14.29
N GLY A 257 -11.05 8.00 13.45
CA GLY A 257 -11.55 9.38 13.61
C GLY A 257 -12.36 9.57 14.88
N LEU A 258 -13.31 8.67 15.16
CA LEU A 258 -14.15 8.71 16.36
C LEU A 258 -13.35 8.39 17.63
N GLY A 259 -12.42 7.45 17.56
CA GLY A 259 -11.53 7.09 18.67
C GLY A 259 -10.67 8.27 19.11
N THR A 260 -10.10 9.02 18.16
CA THR A 260 -9.36 10.24 18.53
C THR A 260 -10.27 11.36 19.06
N MET A 261 -11.51 11.49 18.55
CA MET A 261 -12.50 12.42 19.12
C MET A 261 -12.88 12.07 20.56
N ALA A 262 -12.96 10.78 20.91
CA ALA A 262 -13.31 10.32 22.25
C ALA A 262 -12.15 10.44 23.27
N LEU A 263 -10.90 10.39 22.81
CA LEU A 263 -9.69 10.45 23.64
C LEU A 263 -9.21 11.88 23.93
N THR A 264 -9.86 12.92 23.39
CA THR A 264 -9.49 14.33 23.61
C THR A 264 -10.39 14.95 24.68
N PRO A 265 -9.90 15.21 25.92
CA PRO A 265 -10.71 15.85 26.95
C PRO A 265 -10.87 17.35 26.65
N GLY A 266 -12.10 17.87 26.63
CA GLY A 266 -12.39 19.32 26.67
C GLY A 266 -12.74 20.04 25.37
N VAL A 267 -13.14 19.34 24.30
CA VAL A 267 -13.52 19.98 23.03
C VAL A 267 -15.04 20.09 22.88
N GLU A 268 -15.59 21.29 23.09
CA GLU A 268 -16.97 21.61 22.71
C GLU A 268 -17.06 21.96 21.21
N LEU A 269 -17.92 21.22 20.51
CA LEU A 269 -18.19 21.27 19.07
C LEU A 269 -19.06 22.49 18.74
N PRO A 270 -18.53 23.54 18.09
CA PRO A 270 -18.35 23.47 16.64
C PRO A 270 -17.09 24.19 16.09
N GLY A 271 -16.32 24.90 16.92
CA GLY A 271 -15.19 25.74 16.46
C GLY A 271 -13.88 24.97 16.23
N ALA A 272 -13.63 23.92 17.02
CA ALA A 272 -12.38 23.17 16.99
C ALA A 272 -12.20 22.28 15.74
N ILE A 273 -13.27 21.91 15.05
CA ILE A 273 -13.22 21.11 13.82
C ILE A 273 -12.61 21.92 12.66
N LEU A 274 -12.81 23.24 12.65
CA LEU A 274 -12.32 24.14 11.60
C LEU A 274 -10.98 24.80 11.94
N THR A 275 -10.58 24.80 13.21
CA THR A 275 -9.40 25.56 13.70
C THR A 275 -8.25 24.69 14.19
N SER A 276 -8.52 23.45 14.64
CA SER A 276 -7.46 22.50 15.00
C SER A 276 -6.90 21.83 13.75
N GLN A 277 -5.57 21.78 13.62
CA GLN A 277 -4.88 21.04 12.56
C GLN A 277 -5.42 19.61 12.45
N TYR A 278 -5.78 18.98 13.58
CA TYR A 278 -6.30 17.62 13.67
C TYR A 278 -7.73 17.44 13.14
N GLY A 279 -8.60 18.44 13.31
CA GLY A 279 -9.96 18.44 12.76
C GLY A 279 -9.96 18.45 11.23
N LEU A 280 -9.04 19.21 10.65
CA LEU A 280 -8.80 19.25 9.20
C LEU A 280 -8.31 17.90 8.65
N LEU A 281 -7.55 17.12 9.43
CA LEU A 281 -7.07 15.77 9.05
C LEU A 281 -8.21 14.79 8.88
N VAL A 282 -9.08 14.74 9.88
CA VAL A 282 -10.24 13.85 9.88
C VAL A 282 -11.18 14.25 8.75
N LEU A 283 -11.41 15.56 8.56
CA LEU A 283 -12.20 16.07 7.45
C LEU A 283 -11.60 15.66 6.10
N THR A 284 -10.31 15.88 5.89
CA THR A 284 -9.63 15.56 4.63
C THR A 284 -9.71 14.06 4.32
N LYS A 285 -9.47 13.20 5.32
CA LYS A 285 -9.57 11.74 5.18
C LYS A 285 -11.00 11.30 4.86
N VAL A 286 -12.01 11.89 5.50
CA VAL A 286 -13.42 11.64 5.23
C VAL A 286 -13.79 12.11 3.81
N THR A 287 -13.39 13.32 3.42
CA THR A 287 -13.65 13.87 2.08
C THR A 287 -13.03 12.99 0.99
N LEU A 288 -11.77 12.56 1.15
CA LEU A 288 -11.10 11.67 0.20
C LEU A 288 -11.80 10.30 0.10
N THR A 289 -12.25 9.74 1.23
CA THR A 289 -12.99 8.47 1.25
C THR A 289 -14.35 8.62 0.56
N VAL A 290 -15.06 9.72 0.84
CA VAL A 290 -16.35 10.04 0.20
C VAL A 290 -16.20 10.28 -1.30
N LEU A 291 -15.09 10.86 -1.77
CA LEU A 291 -14.80 11.05 -3.19
C LEU A 291 -14.51 9.74 -3.93
N LEU A 292 -14.02 8.70 -3.25
CA LEU A 292 -13.75 7.39 -3.85
C LEU A 292 -15.03 6.57 -4.08
N VAL A 293 -16.06 6.74 -3.25
CA VAL A 293 -17.37 6.07 -3.39
C VAL A 293 -18.03 6.30 -4.75
N PRO A 294 -18.19 7.54 -5.27
CA PRO A 294 -18.80 7.78 -6.58
C PRO A 294 -17.93 7.28 -7.73
N LEU A 295 -16.59 7.31 -7.62
CA LEU A 295 -15.69 6.73 -8.63
C LEU A 295 -15.90 5.22 -8.73
N ALA A 296 -15.88 4.51 -7.61
CA ALA A 296 -16.12 3.07 -7.55
C ALA A 296 -17.53 2.71 -8.07
N ALA A 297 -18.55 3.51 -7.72
CA ALA A 297 -19.90 3.36 -8.23
C ALA A 297 -19.98 3.58 -9.75
N HIS A 298 -19.26 4.56 -10.29
CA HIS A 298 -19.24 4.84 -11.73
C HIS A 298 -18.64 3.66 -12.52
N ILE A 299 -17.49 3.13 -12.06
CA ILE A 299 -16.87 1.94 -12.68
C ILE A 299 -17.82 0.74 -12.64
N ARG A 300 -18.50 0.54 -11.50
CA ARG A 300 -19.42 -0.59 -11.30
C ARG A 300 -20.70 -0.51 -12.14
N PHE A 301 -21.35 0.66 -12.17
CA PHE A 301 -22.69 0.78 -12.76
C PHE A 301 -22.66 1.23 -14.24
N ARG A 302 -21.62 1.96 -14.67
CA ARG A 302 -21.54 2.48 -16.05
C ARG A 302 -20.59 1.68 -16.93
N LEU A 303 -19.41 1.30 -16.45
CA LEU A 303 -18.39 0.64 -17.28
C LEU A 303 -18.58 -0.88 -17.38
N MET A 304 -19.03 -1.52 -16.29
CA MET A 304 -19.21 -2.98 -16.23
C MET A 304 -20.21 -3.54 -17.26
N PRO A 305 -21.36 -2.89 -17.52
CA PRO A 305 -22.28 -3.34 -18.57
C PRO A 305 -21.69 -3.25 -19.99
N GLY A 306 -20.92 -2.19 -20.30
CA GLY A 306 -20.29 -2.02 -21.62
C GLY A 306 -19.21 -3.07 -21.91
N ILE A 307 -18.43 -3.45 -20.89
CA ILE A 307 -17.41 -4.51 -21.02
C ILE A 307 -18.04 -5.88 -21.22
N ARG A 308 -19.16 -6.15 -20.54
CA ARG A 308 -19.94 -7.38 -20.76
C ARG A 308 -20.51 -7.46 -22.18
N ARG A 309 -20.74 -6.30 -22.82
CA ARG A 309 -21.15 -6.18 -24.23
C ARG A 309 -19.97 -6.17 -25.21
N GLY A 310 -18.72 -6.28 -24.74
CA GLY A 310 -17.52 -6.30 -25.57
C GLY A 310 -17.06 -4.92 -26.10
N GLU A 311 -17.67 -3.83 -25.63
CA GLU A 311 -17.39 -2.46 -26.07
C GLU A 311 -15.99 -1.99 -25.61
N ALA A 312 -15.37 -1.11 -26.40
CA ALA A 312 -14.14 -0.44 -25.98
C ALA A 312 -14.48 0.56 -24.86
N THR A 313 -13.92 0.38 -23.68
CA THR A 313 -14.19 1.22 -22.51
C THR A 313 -12.92 1.87 -22.00
N THR A 314 -13.05 3.03 -21.36
CA THR A 314 -11.96 3.82 -20.78
C THR A 314 -11.56 3.34 -19.38
N VAL A 315 -11.71 2.04 -19.08
CA VAL A 315 -11.48 1.45 -17.75
C VAL A 315 -10.08 1.75 -17.23
N ALA A 316 -9.05 1.65 -18.09
CA ALA A 316 -7.69 2.00 -17.71
C ALA A 316 -7.56 3.49 -17.32
N GLY A 317 -8.26 4.39 -18.00
CA GLY A 317 -8.25 5.83 -17.69
C GLY A 317 -8.91 6.14 -16.34
N TRP A 318 -10.08 5.56 -16.09
CA TRP A 318 -10.77 5.73 -14.80
C TRP A 318 -10.04 5.07 -13.63
N ALA A 319 -9.47 3.87 -13.85
CA ALA A 319 -8.63 3.23 -12.85
C ALA A 319 -7.35 4.04 -12.58
N THR A 320 -6.78 4.71 -13.59
CA THR A 320 -5.63 5.61 -13.40
C THR A 320 -6.03 6.85 -12.59
N ALA A 321 -7.21 7.41 -12.83
CA ALA A 321 -7.73 8.51 -12.02
C ALA A 321 -7.97 8.09 -10.57
N GLU A 322 -8.52 6.90 -10.34
CA GLU A 322 -8.70 6.32 -9.00
C GLU A 322 -7.34 6.13 -8.29
N LEU A 323 -6.34 5.60 -8.99
CA LEU A 323 -4.98 5.46 -8.47
C LEU A 323 -4.32 6.80 -8.13
N ALA A 324 -4.56 7.84 -8.94
CA ALA A 324 -4.05 9.18 -8.67
C ALA A 324 -4.64 9.75 -7.37
N VAL A 325 -5.96 9.57 -7.16
CA VAL A 325 -6.63 9.99 -5.91
C VAL A 325 -6.09 9.21 -4.71
N MET A 326 -5.87 7.90 -4.84
CA MET A 326 -5.28 7.07 -3.78
C MET A 326 -3.84 7.49 -3.45
N GLY A 327 -3.01 7.76 -4.46
CA GLY A 327 -1.64 8.23 -4.28
C GLY A 327 -1.59 9.57 -3.56
N LEU A 328 -2.49 10.50 -3.93
CA LEU A 328 -2.63 11.77 -3.24
C LEU A 328 -3.07 11.58 -1.79
N ALA A 329 -4.05 10.71 -1.53
CA ALA A 329 -4.52 10.41 -0.18
C ALA A 329 -3.42 9.82 0.72
N TYR A 330 -2.62 8.89 0.19
CA TYR A 330 -1.47 8.33 0.89
C TYR A 330 -0.44 9.41 1.20
N GLY A 331 -0.11 10.25 0.22
CA GLY A 331 0.81 11.37 0.38
C GLY A 331 0.40 12.37 1.46
N VAL A 332 -0.87 12.76 1.45
CA VAL A 332 -1.47 13.61 2.48
C VAL A 332 -1.36 12.92 3.84
N ALA A 333 -1.70 11.64 3.95
CA ALA A 333 -1.58 10.90 5.22
C ALA A 333 -0.13 10.88 5.77
N VAL A 334 0.89 10.79 4.91
CA VAL A 334 2.31 10.83 5.32
C VAL A 334 2.75 12.24 5.75
N ALA A 335 2.30 13.29 5.06
CA ALA A 335 2.54 14.67 5.49
C ALA A 335 1.98 14.91 6.89
N ILE A 336 0.81 14.34 7.14
CA ILE A 336 0.08 14.50 8.39
C ILE A 336 0.79 13.81 9.56
N THR A 337 1.21 12.55 9.40
CA THR A 337 1.87 11.81 10.48
C THR A 337 3.20 12.42 10.89
N ARG A 338 3.87 13.16 9.99
CA ARG A 338 5.09 13.89 10.29
C ARG A 338 4.86 15.31 10.81
N ALA A 339 3.75 15.95 10.47
CA ALA A 339 3.39 17.27 10.99
C ALA A 339 2.87 17.22 12.44
N ALA A 340 2.33 16.08 12.89
CA ALA A 340 1.63 15.95 14.17
C ALA A 340 2.53 15.84 15.42
N VAL A 341 3.74 16.39 15.41
CA VAL A 341 4.56 16.57 16.61
C VAL A 341 4.91 18.05 16.72
N GLY A 342 3.95 18.83 17.21
CA GLY A 342 4.09 20.23 17.57
C GLY A 342 3.24 20.51 18.79
#